data_AF-A0A820GJJ3-F1
#
_entry.id   AF-A0A820GJJ3-F1
#
_cell.length_a   1.000
_cell.length_b   1.000
_cell.length_c   1.000
_cell.angle_alpha   90.00
_cell.angle_beta   90.00
_cell.angle_gamma   90.00
#
_symmetry.space_group_name_H-M   'P 1'
#
loop_
_entity.id
_entity.type
_entity.pdbx_description
1 polymer ?
#
loop_
_entity_poly.entity_id
_entity_poly.type
_entity_poly.pdbx_seq_one_letter_code
_entity_poly.pdbx_strand_id
1 'polypeptide(L)' 'FVKYRLLFWSDVGYYPSIRRSTLTGRQVTYVVTTNIKWPNGLTIDFDDDRIYWADAW' A
#
# COMPACT_ATOMS: atom_id res chain seq x y z
N PHE A 1 -12.45 20.07 3.29
CA PHE A 1 -11.90 19.16 4.30
C PHE A 1 -11.19 18.02 3.58
N VAL A 2 -9.88 17.81 3.78
CA VAL A 2 -9.11 16.83 3.01
C VAL A 2 -9.40 15.42 3.55
N LYS A 3 -10.18 14.62 2.82
CA LYS A 3 -10.72 13.33 3.28
C LYS A 3 -9.65 12.23 3.40
N TYR A 4 -8.55 12.31 2.64
CA TYR A 4 -7.49 11.28 2.65
C TYR A 4 -6.08 11.89 2.56
N ARG A 5 -5.25 11.66 3.58
CA ARG A 5 -3.83 12.12 3.66
C ARG A 5 -2.87 10.96 3.93
N LEU A 6 -3.06 9.86 3.21
CA LEU A 6 -2.21 8.68 3.30
C LEU A 6 -1.50 8.43 1.97
N LEU A 7 -0.25 7.99 2.08
CA LEU A 7 0.51 7.41 0.99
C LEU A 7 0.46 5.89 1.12
N PHE A 8 0.26 5.19 0.01
CA PHE A 8 0.38 3.74 -0.08
C PHE A 8 1.44 3.38 -1.11
N TRP A 9 2.23 2.35 -0.84
CA TRP A 9 3.23 1.87 -1.79
C TRP A 9 3.44 0.36 -1.67
N SER A 10 3.90 -0.22 -2.77
CA SER A 10 4.42 -1.58 -2.84
C SER A 10 5.92 -1.57 -2.50
N ASP A 11 6.29 -2.33 -1.47
CA ASP A 11 7.69 -2.63 -1.16
C ASP A 11 8.04 -3.98 -1.77
N VAL A 12 9.00 -3.97 -2.71
CA VAL A 12 9.51 -5.15 -3.43
C VAL A 12 10.87 -5.63 -2.88
N GLY A 13 11.26 -5.16 -1.70
CA GLY A 13 12.51 -5.54 -1.04
C GLY A 13 12.48 -6.93 -0.42
N TYR A 14 13.42 -7.19 0.49
CA TYR A 14 13.60 -8.49 1.15
C TYR A 14 12.35 -8.99 1.90
N TYR A 15 11.49 -8.06 2.34
CA TYR A 15 10.18 -8.35 2.92
C TYR A 15 9.07 -7.70 2.08
N PRO A 16 8.62 -8.37 1.00
CA PRO A 16 7.58 -7.85 0.12
C PRO A 16 6.33 -7.47 0.91
N SER A 17 5.80 -6.27 0.69
CA SER A 17 4.63 -5.79 1.45
C SER A 17 3.91 -4.66 0.74
N ILE A 18 2.64 -4.47 1.08
CA ILE A 18 1.95 -3.20 0.86
C ILE A 18 2.03 -2.41 2.17
N ARG A 19 2.47 -1.15 2.09
CA ARG A 19 2.65 -0.29 3.25
C ARG A 19 1.89 1.02 3.09
N ARG A 20 1.68 1.70 4.22
CA ARG A 20 1.10 3.04 4.26
C ARG A 20 1.79 3.96 5.23
N SER A 21 1.64 5.26 5.03
CA SER A 21 2.11 6.31 5.93
C SER A 21 1.26 7.57 5.76
N THR A 22 1.45 8.56 6.63
CA THR A 22 0.99 9.92 6.33
C THR A 22 1.74 10.47 5.11
N LEU A 23 1.20 11.50 4.44
CA LEU A 23 1.92 12.17 3.33
C LEU A 23 3.28 12.76 3.73
N THR A 24 3.56 12.90 5.03
CA THR A 24 4.86 13.33 5.58
C THR A 24 5.81 12.17 5.87
N GLY A 25 5.44 10.94 5.49
CA GLY A 25 6.24 9.73 5.71
C GLY A 25 6.23 9.22 7.16
N ARG A 26 5.37 9.76 8.03
CA ARG A 26 5.24 9.32 9.43
C ARG A 26 4.23 8.18 9.57
N GLN A 27 4.26 7.49 10.71
CA GLN A 27 3.32 6.42 11.06
C GLN A 27 3.27 5.29 10.01
N VAL A 28 4.45 4.87 9.55
CA VAL A 28 4.58 3.75 8.61
C VAL A 28 3.96 2.50 9.22
N THR A 29 3.04 1.87 8.49
CA THR A 29 2.35 0.65 8.90
C THR A 29 2.36 -0.37 7.76
N TYR A 30 2.46 -1.65 8.11
CA TYR A 30 2.33 -2.77 7.18
C TYR A 30 0.85 -3.10 6.97
N VAL A 31 0.38 -3.07 5.72
CA VAL A 31 -1.02 -3.33 5.35
C VAL A 31 -1.18 -4.78 4.92
N VAL A 32 -0.26 -5.27 4.08
CA VAL A 32 -0.22 -6.67 3.62
C VAL A 32 1.21 -7.19 3.77
N THR A 33 1.36 -8.35 4.41
CA THR A 33 2.66 -9.02 4.65
C THR A 33 2.63 -10.51 4.35
N THR A 34 1.46 -11.07 4.04
CA THR A 34 1.26 -12.50 3.80
C THR A 34 0.81 -12.73 2.38
N ASN A 35 1.24 -13.87 1.80
CA ASN A 35 0.92 -14.26 0.43
C ASN A 35 1.19 -13.17 -0.62
N ILE A 36 2.32 -12.49 -0.47
CA ILE A 36 2.80 -11.40 -1.33
C ILE A 36 4.28 -11.65 -1.63
N LYS A 37 4.67 -11.54 -2.90
CA LYS A 37 6.01 -11.88 -3.41
C LYS A 37 6.57 -10.78 -4.27
N TRP A 38 5.82 -10.33 -5.28
CA TRP A 38 6.28 -9.29 -6.20
C TRP A 38 5.20 -8.25 -6.50
N PRO A 39 4.85 -7.41 -5.51
CA PRO A 39 3.84 -6.38 -5.71
C PRO A 39 4.37 -5.27 -6.61
N ASN A 40 3.85 -5.15 -7.82
CA ASN A 40 4.38 -4.24 -8.84
C ASN A 40 3.43 -3.09 -9.21
N GLY A 41 2.14 -3.24 -8.92
CA GLY A 41 1.13 -2.22 -9.17
C GLY A 41 0.15 -2.10 -8.01
N LEU A 42 -0.35 -0.89 -7.76
CA LEU A 42 -1.42 -0.64 -6.81
C LEU A 42 -2.33 0.50 -7.28
N THR A 43 -3.60 0.44 -6.90
CA THR A 43 -4.56 1.53 -7.08
C THR A 43 -5.49 1.63 -5.87
N ILE A 44 -6.13 2.79 -5.72
CA ILE A 44 -7.05 3.10 -4.63
C ILE A 44 -8.42 3.36 -5.22
N ASP A 45 -9.43 2.71 -4.65
CA ASP A 45 -10.83 3.04 -4.83
C ASP A 45 -11.28 3.89 -3.63
N PHE A 46 -11.58 5.16 -3.89
CA PHE A 46 -11.95 6.13 -2.85
C PHE A 46 -13.44 6.08 -2.49
N ASP A 47 -14.27 5.47 -3.33
CA ASP A 47 -15.71 5.38 -3.09
C ASP A 47 -16.00 4.21 -2.13
N ASP A 48 -15.29 3.09 -2.31
CA ASP A 48 -15.44 1.90 -1.48
C ASP A 48 -14.37 1.75 -0.38
N ASP A 49 -13.48 2.73 -0.22
CA ASP A 49 -12.34 2.72 0.71
C ASP A 49 -11.48 1.45 0.57
N ARG A 50 -11.19 1.03 -0.67
CA ARG A 50 -10.42 -0.19 -0.99
C ARG A 50 -9.08 0.11 -1.64
N ILE A 51 -8.15 -0.81 -1.45
CA ILE A 51 -6.87 -0.84 -2.17
C ILE A 51 -6.76 -2.16 -2.91
N TYR A 52 -6.36 -2.06 -4.16
CA TYR A 52 -6.10 -3.19 -5.03
C TYR A 52 -4.61 -3.20 -5.38
N TRP A 53 -4.01 -4.39 -5.42
CA TRP A 53 -2.63 -4.57 -5.86
C TRP A 53 -2.53 -5.76 -6.80
N ALA A 54 -1.52 -5.71 -7.67
CA ALA A 54 -1.12 -6.82 -8.51
C ALA A 54 0.18 -7.41 -7.96
N ASP A 55 0.23 -8.74 -7.88
CA ASP A 55 1.45 -9.51 -7.63
C ASP A 55 1.85 -10.18 -8.95
N ALA A 56 3.09 -9.97 -9.38
CA ALA A 56 3.58 -10.45 -10.66
C ALA A 56 4.30 -11.81 -10.59
N TRP A 57 4.22 -12.50 -9.44
CA TRP A 57 4.76 -13.85 -9.24
C TRP A 57 3.77 -14.96 -9.62
#